data_AF-E1LQP0-F1
#
_entry.id   AF-E1LQP0-F1
#
_cell.length_a   1.000
_cell.length_b   1.000
_cell.length_c   1.000
_cell.angle_alpha   90.00
_cell.angle_beta   90.00
_cell.angle_gamma   90.00
#
_symmetry.space_group_name_H-M   'P 1'
#
loop_
_entity.id
_entity.type
_entity.pdbx_description
1 polymer ?
#
loop_
_entity_poly.entity_id
_entity_poly.type
_entity_poly.pdbx_seq_one_letter_code
_entity_poly.pdbx_strand_id
1 'polypeptide(L)'
;MNKKKLLVCAVALSTVGVVSTIDTAGVLPFSAQTVHADDIIAVGNVDHKVNLSLVGYDKNRGVSVTFSTDSVNPNFVNNWNSKQDYIFVRTKLVNAKTKEVVDDDTGAQVSLRSYDLTKSSNDSYLYDSIPDGEYKYEAYVSEFYIDPQTKLRHQYKGESPVFSIKDGKFAGLVSSTQSTTTPKASETPKPATSSNSGQTGWSGSSYYKAGVKVVNQWIFDVQYNSYFYLDASGNFVQNAWSGSYYLKSGGYMAKSEWIYDNNYKSYYYLTAEGSYARNAWAGSYYLKSDGKMAKSEWIYDSSYQSYYYLTSEGSYARNTWVGDYYLKSNGKMAVNERTPDGYQVDSSGKWVK
;
A
#
# COMPACT_ATOMS: atom_id res chain seq x y z
N MET A 1 -25.62 29.89 54.47
CA MET A 1 -24.93 29.42 53.23
C MET A 1 -23.62 28.76 53.65
N ASN A 2 -23.59 27.44 53.84
CA ASN A 2 -22.33 26.73 54.09
C ASN A 2 -21.96 25.87 52.89
N LYS A 3 -20.79 26.18 52.35
CA LYS A 3 -20.23 25.78 51.05
C LYS A 3 -19.70 24.34 51.08
N LYS A 4 -19.76 23.72 49.90
CA LYS A 4 -19.35 22.35 49.57
C LYS A 4 -17.88 22.07 49.91
N LYS A 5 -17.60 20.85 50.39
CA LYS A 5 -16.24 20.29 50.54
C LYS A 5 -15.74 19.83 49.16
N LEU A 6 -14.54 20.26 48.79
CA LEU A 6 -13.80 19.76 47.62
C LEU A 6 -12.77 18.73 48.12
N LEU A 7 -12.74 17.56 47.50
CA LEU A 7 -11.73 16.53 47.75
C LEU A 7 -10.73 16.57 46.60
N VAL A 8 -9.45 16.76 46.90
CA VAL A 8 -8.34 16.55 45.94
C VAL A 8 -7.34 15.63 46.63
N CYS A 9 -7.22 14.41 46.11
CA CYS A 9 -6.19 13.45 46.53
C CYS A 9 -4.87 13.78 45.81
N ALA A 10 -3.80 13.99 46.57
CA ALA A 10 -2.44 14.01 46.08
C ALA A 10 -1.85 12.59 46.10
N VAL A 11 -1.20 12.19 45.01
CA VAL A 11 -0.51 10.90 44.87
C VAL A 11 0.84 10.97 45.59
N ALA A 12 1.11 9.99 46.44
CA ALA A 12 2.38 9.85 47.18
C ALA A 12 3.44 9.15 46.32
N LEU A 13 4.67 9.68 46.34
CA LEU A 13 5.89 9.00 45.88
C LEU A 13 6.55 8.33 47.08
N SER A 14 6.64 7.00 47.07
CA SER A 14 7.40 6.23 48.06
C SER A 14 8.88 6.15 47.66
N THR A 15 9.73 6.74 48.51
CA THR A 15 11.18 6.57 48.47
C THR A 15 11.58 5.19 48.98
N VAL A 16 12.31 4.41 48.18
CA VAL A 16 13.07 3.25 48.65
C VAL A 16 14.55 3.62 48.58
N GLY A 17 15.19 3.64 49.74
CA GLY A 17 16.60 4.00 49.89
C GLY A 17 17.54 2.91 49.38
N VAL A 18 18.66 3.34 48.79
CA VAL A 18 19.82 2.49 48.55
C VAL A 18 20.97 3.05 49.39
N VAL A 19 21.48 2.22 50.29
CA VAL A 19 22.69 2.48 51.07
C VAL A 19 23.88 2.35 50.12
N SER A 20 24.68 3.41 49.97
CA SER A 20 25.98 3.35 49.31
C SER A 20 27.09 3.63 50.33
N THR A 21 28.01 2.67 50.47
CA THR A 21 29.28 2.85 51.17
C THR A 21 30.19 3.73 50.30
N ILE A 22 30.63 4.85 50.85
CA ILE A 22 31.59 5.79 50.23
C ILE A 22 33.01 5.28 50.46
N ASP A 23 33.76 5.06 49.37
CA ASP A 23 35.23 4.96 49.41
C ASP A 23 35.84 6.29 48.98
N THR A 24 36.96 6.63 49.61
CA THR A 24 37.55 7.97 49.63
C THR A 24 38.41 8.19 48.39
N ALA A 25 37.76 8.37 47.24
CA ALA A 25 38.31 9.00 46.06
C ALA A 25 37.14 9.59 45.27
N GLY A 26 37.06 10.92 45.21
CA GLY A 26 35.91 11.64 44.66
C GLY A 26 35.68 11.42 43.17
N VAL A 27 35.04 10.32 42.81
CA VAL A 27 34.42 10.10 41.49
C VAL A 27 33.08 9.42 41.70
N LEU A 28 31.99 10.17 41.51
CA LEU A 28 30.64 9.62 41.46
C LEU A 28 30.51 8.75 40.18
N PRO A 29 30.17 7.45 40.26
CA PRO A 29 30.07 6.62 39.05
C PRO A 29 28.70 6.71 38.34
N PHE A 30 27.86 7.69 38.66
CA PHE A 30 26.54 7.79 38.03
C PHE A 30 26.19 9.25 37.72
N SER A 31 26.46 9.66 36.49
CA SER A 31 25.70 10.76 35.88
C SER A 31 24.25 10.29 35.74
N ALA A 32 23.31 11.03 36.32
CA ALA A 32 21.91 10.86 35.98
C ALA A 32 21.75 11.14 34.48
N GLN A 33 21.56 10.09 33.67
CA GLN A 33 21.10 10.25 32.30
C GLN A 33 19.63 10.68 32.37
N THR A 34 19.39 11.95 32.07
CA THR A 34 18.06 12.40 31.66
C THR A 34 17.73 11.63 30.38
N VAL A 35 16.84 10.63 30.47
CA VAL A 35 16.30 9.96 29.29
C VAL A 35 15.36 10.96 28.63
N HIS A 36 15.85 11.66 27.62
CA HIS A 36 14.97 12.33 26.67
C HIS A 36 14.23 11.23 25.91
N ALA A 37 12.89 11.20 25.99
CA ALA A 37 12.12 10.51 24.98
C ALA A 37 12.35 11.27 23.67
N ASP A 38 13.12 10.68 22.75
CA ASP A 38 13.29 11.24 21.41
C ASP A 38 11.93 11.18 20.70
N ASP A 39 11.18 12.27 20.75
CA ASP A 39 10.00 12.42 19.90
C ASP A 39 10.44 12.30 18.43
N ILE A 40 9.81 11.39 17.68
CA ILE A 40 10.11 11.23 16.25
C ILE A 40 9.53 12.44 15.50
N ILE A 41 10.36 13.45 15.27
CA ILE A 41 10.01 14.64 14.49
C ILE A 41 10.18 14.31 12.99
N ALA A 42 9.12 14.51 12.22
CA ALA A 42 9.17 14.37 10.77
C ALA A 42 10.08 15.43 10.14
N VAL A 43 11.02 15.01 9.30
CA VAL A 43 11.96 15.91 8.58
C VAL A 43 11.47 16.27 7.18
N GLY A 44 10.37 15.68 6.73
CA GLY A 44 9.76 15.90 5.42
C GLY A 44 8.48 15.10 5.23
N ASN A 45 7.83 15.27 4.07
CA ASN A 45 6.59 14.57 3.70
C ASN A 45 6.80 13.70 2.45
N VAL A 46 6.10 12.57 2.40
CA VAL A 46 5.91 11.72 1.23
C VAL A 46 4.41 11.63 0.98
N ASP A 47 3.97 12.04 -0.20
CA ASP A 47 2.57 12.01 -0.58
C ASP A 47 2.26 10.73 -1.35
N HIS A 48 1.20 10.05 -0.92
CA HIS A 48 0.65 8.84 -1.48
C HIS A 48 -0.75 9.10 -2.00
N LYS A 49 -1.04 8.53 -3.16
CA LYS A 49 -2.36 8.65 -3.76
C LYS A 49 -3.26 7.55 -3.24
N VAL A 50 -4.46 7.94 -2.82
CA VAL A 50 -5.57 7.01 -2.59
C VAL A 50 -6.50 7.07 -3.80
N ASN A 51 -6.76 5.92 -4.42
CA ASN A 51 -7.77 5.81 -5.47
C ASN A 51 -9.04 5.23 -4.85
N LEU A 52 -10.19 5.76 -5.28
CA LEU A 52 -11.50 5.31 -4.84
C LEU A 52 -12.31 4.87 -6.07
N SER A 53 -12.82 3.64 -6.05
CA SER A 53 -13.78 3.12 -7.01
C SER A 53 -15.13 2.93 -6.32
N LEU A 54 -16.22 3.32 -6.98
CA LEU A 54 -17.56 3.31 -6.40
C LEU A 54 -18.47 2.36 -7.17
N VAL A 55 -19.20 1.53 -6.43
CA VAL A 55 -20.27 0.68 -6.96
C VAL A 55 -21.50 0.86 -6.08
N GLY A 56 -22.68 0.95 -6.68
CA GLY A 56 -23.94 1.03 -5.93
C GLY A 56 -24.11 -0.17 -4.99
N TYR A 57 -24.53 0.09 -3.76
CA TYR A 57 -24.72 -0.91 -2.70
C TYR A 57 -26.16 -0.84 -2.15
N ASP A 58 -26.67 -1.98 -1.66
CA ASP A 58 -28.04 -2.14 -1.12
C ASP A 58 -29.12 -1.44 -1.96
N LYS A 59 -29.33 -1.89 -3.20
CA LYS A 59 -30.29 -1.28 -4.14
C LYS A 59 -30.06 0.24 -4.31
N ASN A 60 -28.80 0.64 -4.31
CA ASN A 60 -28.31 2.02 -4.40
C ASN A 60 -28.63 2.91 -3.19
N ARG A 61 -28.98 2.36 -2.02
CA ARG A 61 -29.09 3.14 -0.78
C ARG A 61 -27.72 3.54 -0.20
N GLY A 62 -26.65 3.05 -0.81
CA GLY A 62 -25.28 3.39 -0.46
C GLY A 62 -24.33 3.16 -1.62
N VAL A 63 -23.04 3.27 -1.31
CA VAL A 63 -21.95 2.86 -2.18
C VAL A 63 -21.02 1.89 -1.47
N SER A 64 -20.58 0.87 -2.20
CA SER A 64 -19.36 0.14 -1.89
C SER A 64 -18.20 0.94 -2.46
N VAL A 65 -17.32 1.39 -1.58
CA VAL A 65 -16.09 2.12 -1.91
C VAL A 65 -14.92 1.16 -1.85
N THR A 66 -14.26 0.95 -2.98
CA THR A 66 -12.98 0.23 -3.04
C THR A 66 -11.84 1.23 -3.02
N PHE A 67 -11.04 1.15 -1.98
CA PHE A 67 -9.86 1.97 -1.75
C PHE A 67 -8.64 1.26 -2.30
N SER A 68 -7.70 2.00 -2.90
CA SER A 68 -6.35 1.49 -3.13
C SER A 68 -5.30 2.58 -2.95
N THR A 69 -4.07 2.20 -2.61
CA THR A 69 -2.94 3.13 -2.56
C THR A 69 -1.68 2.51 -3.17
N ASP A 70 -0.70 3.34 -3.49
CA ASP A 70 0.54 2.91 -4.14
C ASP A 70 1.44 2.11 -3.19
N SER A 71 1.55 2.50 -1.92
CA SER A 71 2.40 1.81 -0.95
C SER A 71 2.05 2.14 0.49
N VAL A 72 2.28 1.20 1.41
CA VAL A 72 2.17 1.40 2.86
C VAL A 72 3.43 0.85 3.50
N ASN A 73 4.12 1.66 4.31
CA ASN A 73 5.29 1.18 5.03
C ASN A 73 4.86 0.20 6.14
N PRO A 74 5.45 -1.00 6.24
CA PRO A 74 5.12 -1.97 7.29
C PRO A 74 5.61 -1.58 8.69
N ASN A 75 6.41 -0.53 8.84
CA ASN A 75 7.04 -0.14 10.09
C ASN A 75 6.83 1.34 10.40
N PHE A 76 5.61 1.83 10.25
CA PHE A 76 5.28 3.17 10.69
C PHE A 76 5.28 3.28 12.22
N VAL A 77 5.45 4.51 12.71
CA VAL A 77 4.93 4.91 14.02
C VAL A 77 3.78 5.90 13.81
N ASN A 78 2.75 5.80 14.65
CA ASN A 78 1.69 6.79 14.69
C ASN A 78 2.06 7.99 15.58
N ASN A 79 1.12 8.93 15.74
CA ASN A 79 1.24 10.11 16.60
C ASN A 79 1.47 9.80 18.11
N TRP A 80 1.20 8.58 18.57
CA TRP A 80 1.53 8.12 19.94
C TRP A 80 2.84 7.32 20.00
N ASN A 81 3.68 7.43 18.96
CA ASN A 81 4.93 6.69 18.83
C ASN A 81 4.77 5.16 18.90
N SER A 82 3.56 4.67 18.59
CA SER A 82 3.25 3.24 18.58
C SER A 82 3.50 2.67 17.19
N LYS A 83 4.17 1.52 17.12
CA LYS A 83 4.43 0.83 15.87
C LYS A 83 3.12 0.45 15.17
N GLN A 84 3.01 0.78 13.89
CA GLN A 84 1.90 0.46 13.00
C GLN A 84 2.42 -0.25 11.75
N ASP A 85 1.63 -1.21 11.28
CA ASP A 85 1.85 -1.93 10.03
C ASP A 85 0.70 -1.71 9.02
N TYR A 86 -0.21 -0.79 9.34
CA TYR A 86 -1.33 -0.36 8.52
C TYR A 86 -1.51 1.16 8.59
N ILE A 87 -2.21 1.70 7.60
CA ILE A 87 -2.79 3.04 7.62
C ILE A 87 -4.30 2.95 7.74
N PHE A 88 -4.90 3.91 8.43
CA PHE A 88 -6.34 4.04 8.53
C PHE A 88 -6.83 5.18 7.63
N VAL A 89 -7.54 4.81 6.57
CA VAL A 89 -8.08 5.75 5.59
C VAL A 89 -9.58 5.90 5.85
N ARG A 90 -10.02 7.15 6.00
CA ARG A 90 -11.42 7.55 6.12
C ARG A 90 -11.86 8.31 4.88
N THR A 91 -13.17 8.52 4.76
CA THR A 91 -13.72 9.39 3.74
C THR A 91 -14.65 10.43 4.34
N LYS A 92 -14.70 11.57 3.67
CA LYS A 92 -15.72 12.61 3.86
C LYS A 92 -16.46 12.81 2.55
N LEU A 93 -17.74 13.15 2.63
CA LEU A 93 -18.59 13.44 1.49
C LEU A 93 -18.57 14.94 1.21
N VAL A 94 -18.24 15.32 -0.02
CA VAL A 94 -18.12 16.71 -0.42
C VAL A 94 -19.04 16.98 -1.60
N ASN A 95 -19.81 18.06 -1.52
CA ASN A 95 -20.60 18.52 -2.65
C ASN A 95 -19.66 18.97 -3.78
N ALA A 96 -19.81 18.38 -4.96
CA ALA A 96 -18.89 18.56 -6.07
C ALA A 96 -18.87 20.02 -6.58
N LYS A 97 -19.99 20.74 -6.45
CA LYS A 97 -20.16 22.12 -6.92
C LYS A 97 -19.79 23.15 -5.87
N THR A 98 -20.35 23.05 -4.65
CA THR A 98 -20.13 24.05 -3.60
C THR A 98 -18.83 23.83 -2.83
N LYS A 99 -18.22 22.64 -2.94
CA LYS A 99 -17.04 22.20 -2.16
C LYS A 99 -17.30 22.11 -0.66
N GLU A 100 -18.55 22.21 -0.24
CA GLU A 100 -18.95 22.03 1.15
C GLU A 100 -18.83 20.57 1.56
N VAL A 101 -18.26 20.33 2.75
CA VAL A 101 -18.26 19.01 3.38
C VAL A 101 -19.65 18.79 3.95
N VAL A 102 -20.37 17.84 3.38
CA VAL A 102 -21.76 17.54 3.77
C VAL A 102 -21.81 16.46 4.84
N ASP A 103 -20.77 15.63 4.89
CA ASP A 103 -20.56 14.63 5.93
C ASP A 103 -19.04 14.43 6.11
N ASP A 104 -18.54 14.57 7.33
CA ASP A 104 -17.12 14.51 7.65
C ASP A 104 -16.63 13.11 8.08
N ASP A 105 -17.55 12.16 8.33
CA ASP A 105 -17.25 10.76 8.68
C ASP A 105 -18.30 9.80 8.14
N THR A 106 -18.20 9.51 6.83
CA THR A 106 -19.22 8.78 6.06
C THR A 106 -19.30 7.28 6.38
N GLY A 107 -18.62 6.81 7.41
CA GLY A 107 -18.54 5.39 7.78
C GLY A 107 -17.71 4.50 6.83
N ALA A 108 -17.51 4.91 5.56
CA ALA A 108 -16.60 4.24 4.64
C ALA A 108 -15.14 4.51 5.04
N GLN A 109 -14.56 3.52 5.71
CA GLN A 109 -13.18 3.50 6.19
C GLN A 109 -12.52 2.13 6.00
N VAL A 110 -11.20 2.11 5.83
CA VAL A 110 -10.40 0.89 5.66
C VAL A 110 -9.06 0.99 6.37
N SER A 111 -8.56 -0.16 6.82
CA SER A 111 -7.15 -0.35 7.16
C SER A 111 -6.43 -0.93 5.94
N LEU A 112 -5.50 -0.18 5.35
CA LEU A 112 -4.64 -0.64 4.27
C LEU A 112 -3.26 -0.99 4.80
N ARG A 113 -2.68 -2.08 4.33
CA ARG A 113 -1.41 -2.62 4.82
C ARG A 113 -0.41 -2.71 3.69
N SER A 114 0.86 -2.82 4.05
CA SER A 114 1.94 -3.00 3.07
C SER A 114 1.65 -4.14 2.09
N TYR A 115 0.98 -5.21 2.54
CA TYR A 115 0.57 -6.39 1.78
C TYR A 115 -0.91 -6.41 1.36
N ASP A 116 -1.73 -5.47 1.83
CA ASP A 116 -3.16 -5.38 1.55
C ASP A 116 -3.49 -3.93 1.16
N LEU A 117 -3.05 -3.55 -0.05
CA LEU A 117 -3.10 -2.17 -0.54
C LEU A 117 -4.45 -1.81 -1.18
N THR A 118 -5.36 -2.78 -1.31
CA THR A 118 -6.69 -2.57 -1.91
C THR A 118 -7.75 -3.23 -1.04
N LYS A 119 -8.72 -2.45 -0.56
CA LYS A 119 -9.78 -2.96 0.32
C LYS A 119 -11.09 -2.23 0.07
N SER A 120 -12.21 -2.94 0.24
CA SER A 120 -13.55 -2.35 0.08
C SER A 120 -14.21 -2.11 1.44
N SER A 121 -15.02 -1.07 1.51
CA SER A 121 -15.89 -0.73 2.64
C SER A 121 -17.18 -0.12 2.10
N ASN A 122 -18.26 -0.13 2.88
CA ASN A 122 -19.55 0.37 2.44
C ASN A 122 -19.90 1.65 3.20
N ASP A 123 -20.47 2.62 2.49
CA ASP A 123 -21.22 3.72 3.07
C ASP A 123 -22.68 3.57 2.63
N SER A 124 -23.55 3.16 3.56
CA SER A 124 -24.94 2.81 3.27
C SER A 124 -25.98 3.45 4.19
N TYR A 125 -25.55 4.16 5.23
CA TYR A 125 -26.45 4.60 6.30
C TYR A 125 -26.91 6.06 6.17
N LEU A 126 -26.35 6.83 5.23
CA LEU A 126 -26.39 8.31 5.31
C LEU A 126 -27.10 9.02 4.14
N TYR A 127 -27.33 8.38 2.98
CA TYR A 127 -27.90 9.09 1.82
C TYR A 127 -29.36 9.53 1.97
N ASP A 128 -30.14 8.92 2.85
CA ASP A 128 -31.56 9.26 3.05
C ASP A 128 -31.73 10.72 3.55
N SER A 129 -30.71 11.33 4.15
CA SER A 129 -30.70 12.73 4.61
C SER A 129 -29.88 13.69 3.74
N ILE A 130 -29.25 13.21 2.66
CA ILE A 130 -28.43 14.03 1.77
C ILE A 130 -29.29 14.58 0.63
N PRO A 131 -29.29 15.90 0.37
CA PRO A 131 -30.05 16.48 -0.75
C PRO A 131 -29.59 15.93 -2.10
N ASP A 132 -30.51 15.91 -3.07
CA ASP A 132 -30.18 15.61 -4.46
C ASP A 132 -29.06 16.51 -4.98
N GLY A 133 -28.08 15.93 -5.66
CA GLY A 133 -26.94 16.67 -6.14
C GLY A 133 -25.78 15.80 -6.62
N GLU A 134 -24.65 16.45 -6.91
CA GLU A 134 -23.41 15.79 -7.30
C GLU A 134 -22.40 15.88 -6.16
N TYR A 135 -21.76 14.75 -5.86
CA TYR A 135 -20.89 14.57 -4.72
C TYR A 135 -19.64 13.78 -5.11
N LYS A 136 -18.63 13.86 -4.26
CA LYS A 136 -17.43 13.02 -4.31
C LYS A 136 -16.99 12.66 -2.90
N TYR A 137 -16.33 11.52 -2.76
CA TYR A 137 -15.60 11.19 -1.54
C TYR A 137 -14.20 11.76 -1.63
N GLU A 138 -13.76 12.40 -0.55
CA GLU A 138 -12.36 12.73 -0.33
C GLU A 138 -11.79 11.77 0.71
N ALA A 139 -10.81 10.97 0.32
CA ALA A 139 -10.08 10.08 1.21
C ALA A 139 -8.94 10.80 1.90
N TYR A 140 -8.78 10.54 3.19
CA TYR A 140 -7.70 11.07 4.00
C TYR A 140 -7.31 10.06 5.09
N VAL A 141 -6.05 10.10 5.52
CA VAL A 141 -5.63 9.39 6.74
C VAL A 141 -6.03 10.17 7.98
N SER A 142 -6.59 9.47 8.97
CA SER A 142 -7.00 10.08 10.24
C SER A 142 -5.84 10.31 11.22
N GLU A 143 -4.73 9.61 10.99
CA GLU A 143 -3.53 9.67 11.82
C GLU A 143 -2.32 10.06 10.98
N PHE A 144 -1.24 10.41 11.67
CA PHE A 144 0.04 10.67 11.05
C PHE A 144 0.92 9.43 11.15
N TYR A 145 1.52 9.05 10.02
CA TYR A 145 2.43 7.92 9.94
C TYR A 145 3.83 8.41 9.60
N ILE A 146 4.81 8.09 10.44
CA ILE A 146 6.21 8.44 10.22
C ILE A 146 7.01 7.15 10.10
N ASP A 147 7.90 7.09 9.11
CA ASP A 147 8.92 6.05 9.03
C ASP A 147 10.07 6.39 9.99
N PRO A 148 10.34 5.58 11.03
CA PRO A 148 11.41 5.84 11.99
C PRO A 148 12.82 5.88 11.37
N GLN A 149 13.04 5.18 10.25
CA GLN A 149 14.35 5.12 9.60
C GLN A 149 14.63 6.38 8.80
N THR A 150 13.67 6.80 7.98
CA THR A 150 13.83 7.96 7.09
C THR A 150 13.35 9.27 7.72
N LYS A 151 12.60 9.20 8.82
CA LYS A 151 11.91 10.31 9.49
C LYS A 151 10.95 11.06 8.57
N LEU A 152 10.50 10.44 7.49
CA LEU A 152 9.53 11.03 6.57
C LEU A 152 8.11 10.74 7.04
N ARG A 153 7.23 11.76 6.96
CA ARG A 153 5.80 11.62 7.22
C ARG A 153 5.09 11.20 5.93
N HIS A 154 4.34 10.12 5.99
CA HIS A 154 3.57 9.62 4.86
C HIS A 154 2.15 10.16 4.93
N GLN A 155 1.74 10.88 3.88
CA GLN A 155 0.40 11.46 3.74
C GLN A 155 -0.35 10.70 2.66
N TYR A 156 -1.60 10.33 2.93
CA TYR A 156 -2.43 9.57 1.99
C TYR A 156 -3.70 10.36 1.70
N LYS A 157 -3.89 10.74 0.44
CA LYS A 157 -5.03 11.57 0.02
C LYS A 157 -5.56 11.12 -1.34
N GLY A 158 -6.87 11.25 -1.53
CA GLY A 158 -7.53 10.80 -2.75
C GLY A 158 -8.89 11.41 -2.94
N GLU A 159 -9.39 11.38 -4.17
CA GLU A 159 -10.76 11.76 -4.49
C GLU A 159 -11.40 10.66 -5.33
N SER A 160 -12.68 10.39 -5.09
CA SER A 160 -13.47 9.52 -5.95
C SER A 160 -13.87 10.25 -7.22
N PRO A 161 -14.30 9.51 -8.26
CA PRO A 161 -15.12 10.10 -9.31
C PRO A 161 -16.34 10.80 -8.71
N VAL A 162 -16.81 11.84 -9.39
CA VAL A 162 -18.07 12.52 -9.04
C VAL A 162 -19.22 11.57 -9.34
N PHE A 163 -20.20 11.54 -8.45
CA PHE A 163 -21.41 10.74 -8.58
C PHE A 163 -22.63 11.56 -8.18
N SER A 164 -23.80 11.14 -8.63
CA SER A 164 -25.06 11.80 -8.28
C SER A 164 -25.78 11.05 -7.17
N ILE A 165 -26.36 11.81 -6.24
CA ILE A 165 -27.38 11.33 -5.30
C ILE A 165 -28.72 11.88 -5.80
N LYS A 166 -29.72 11.00 -5.88
CA LYS A 166 -31.08 11.35 -6.29
C LYS A 166 -32.10 10.52 -5.51
N ASP A 167 -33.11 11.17 -4.94
CA ASP A 167 -34.17 10.53 -4.15
C ASP A 167 -33.60 9.64 -3.03
N GLY A 168 -32.55 10.13 -2.35
CA GLY A 168 -31.83 9.41 -1.28
C GLY A 168 -30.99 8.21 -1.75
N LYS A 169 -30.70 8.10 -3.05
CA LYS A 169 -29.99 6.95 -3.63
C LYS A 169 -28.82 7.35 -4.51
N PHE A 170 -27.84 6.46 -4.60
CA PHE A 170 -26.77 6.50 -5.59
C PHE A 170 -27.34 6.38 -7.01
N ALA A 171 -27.26 7.45 -7.78
CA ALA A 171 -27.78 7.55 -9.14
C ALA A 171 -26.73 7.28 -10.22
N GLY A 172 -25.53 6.86 -9.82
CA GLY A 172 -24.42 6.53 -10.73
C GLY A 172 -23.34 7.60 -10.79
N LEU A 173 -22.27 7.28 -11.51
CA LEU A 173 -21.13 8.17 -11.73
C LEU A 173 -21.49 9.26 -12.76
N VAL A 174 -21.06 10.48 -12.49
CA VAL A 174 -21.16 11.60 -13.43
C VAL A 174 -19.96 11.52 -14.37
N SER A 175 -20.22 11.25 -15.65
CA SER A 175 -19.19 11.36 -16.69
C SER A 175 -18.69 12.80 -16.74
N SER A 176 -17.37 13.00 -16.68
CA SER A 176 -16.75 14.32 -16.75
C SER A 176 -16.91 14.95 -18.14
N THR A 177 -18.07 15.52 -18.44
CA THR A 177 -18.18 16.64 -19.37
C THR A 177 -18.02 17.91 -18.55
N GLN A 178 -16.79 18.40 -18.41
CA GLN A 178 -16.56 19.68 -17.75
C GLN A 178 -17.19 20.81 -18.54
N SER A 179 -17.99 21.57 -17.82
CA SER A 179 -18.59 22.83 -18.19
C SER A 179 -17.54 23.84 -18.67
N THR A 180 -17.90 24.51 -19.75
CA THR A 180 -17.28 25.70 -20.31
C THR A 180 -17.07 26.81 -19.28
N THR A 181 -15.82 27.17 -19.02
CA THR A 181 -15.45 28.57 -18.76
C THR A 181 -14.34 28.96 -19.72
N THR A 182 -14.70 29.87 -20.62
CA THR A 182 -13.90 30.55 -21.63
C THR A 182 -12.59 31.11 -21.08
N PRO A 183 -11.45 30.84 -21.74
CA PRO A 183 -10.40 31.84 -21.90
C PRO A 183 -10.35 32.30 -23.36
N LYS A 184 -10.22 33.61 -23.52
CA LYS A 184 -10.12 34.37 -24.77
C LYS A 184 -8.99 33.83 -25.66
N ALA A 185 -9.27 33.80 -26.96
CA ALA A 185 -8.43 33.31 -28.04
C ALA A 185 -7.03 33.92 -28.12
N SER A 186 -6.04 33.09 -28.47
CA SER A 186 -4.92 33.44 -29.34
C SER A 186 -4.65 32.26 -30.29
N GLU A 187 -4.25 32.58 -31.50
CA GLU A 187 -4.58 31.88 -32.75
C GLU A 187 -3.82 30.57 -33.05
N THR A 188 -4.51 29.74 -33.83
CA THR A 188 -4.12 28.51 -34.56
C THR A 188 -2.74 28.54 -35.26
N PRO A 189 -2.13 27.37 -35.58
CA PRO A 189 -2.58 26.60 -36.76
C PRO A 189 -2.92 25.12 -36.49
N LYS A 190 -4.05 24.74 -37.10
CA LYS A 190 -4.61 23.40 -37.28
C LYS A 190 -3.68 22.59 -38.18
N PRO A 191 -3.57 21.26 -37.99
CA PRO A 191 -3.82 20.38 -39.13
C PRO A 191 -5.00 19.43 -38.90
N ALA A 192 -5.87 19.43 -39.91
CA ALA A 192 -6.83 18.45 -40.37
C ALA A 192 -7.53 17.51 -39.35
N THR A 193 -8.81 17.82 -39.17
CA THR A 193 -9.90 16.90 -38.90
C THR A 193 -9.79 15.61 -39.71
N SER A 194 -9.84 14.46 -39.02
CA SER A 194 -10.56 13.28 -39.48
C SER A 194 -11.63 12.96 -38.44
N SER A 195 -12.86 13.27 -38.80
CA SER A 195 -14.08 12.89 -38.08
C SER A 195 -14.33 11.40 -38.30
N ASN A 196 -14.18 10.58 -37.27
CA ASN A 196 -14.87 9.30 -37.14
C ASN A 196 -15.68 9.31 -35.85
N SER A 197 -16.95 9.69 -35.96
CA SER A 197 -17.95 9.52 -34.91
C SER A 197 -18.11 8.03 -34.59
N GLY A 198 -17.85 7.63 -33.34
CA GLY A 198 -18.32 6.36 -32.77
C GLY A 198 -17.33 5.20 -32.66
N GLN A 199 -16.09 5.32 -33.15
CA GLN A 199 -15.16 4.18 -33.11
C GLN A 199 -14.63 3.93 -31.68
N THR A 200 -14.86 2.71 -31.16
CA THR A 200 -14.24 2.19 -29.94
C THR A 200 -13.22 1.13 -30.34
N GLY A 201 -12.01 1.21 -29.79
CA GLY A 201 -10.93 0.28 -30.07
C GLY A 201 -9.57 0.95 -30.26
N TRP A 202 -8.60 0.16 -30.70
CA TRP A 202 -7.23 0.60 -30.88
C TRP A 202 -7.02 1.38 -32.18
N SER A 203 -6.22 2.43 -32.09
CA SER A 203 -5.61 3.12 -33.23
C SER A 203 -4.14 3.35 -32.91
N GLY A 204 -3.26 2.58 -33.55
CA GLY A 204 -1.85 2.54 -33.17
C GLY A 204 -1.66 2.09 -31.72
N SER A 205 -0.91 2.87 -30.94
CA SER A 205 -0.66 2.61 -29.52
C SER A 205 -1.76 3.13 -28.58
N SER A 206 -2.81 3.73 -29.12
CA SER A 206 -3.83 4.43 -28.33
C SER A 206 -5.17 3.73 -28.39
N TYR A 207 -5.91 3.76 -27.28
CA TYR A 207 -7.26 3.24 -27.20
C TYR A 207 -8.27 4.40 -27.21
N TYR A 208 -9.32 4.26 -27.99
CA TYR A 208 -10.41 5.22 -28.07
C TYR A 208 -11.72 4.57 -27.59
N LYS A 209 -12.51 5.30 -26.81
CA LYS A 209 -13.86 4.90 -26.39
C LYS A 209 -14.86 5.94 -26.89
N ALA A 210 -15.77 5.52 -27.76
CA ALA A 210 -16.71 6.40 -28.45
C ALA A 210 -16.01 7.61 -29.12
N GLY A 211 -14.84 7.39 -29.74
CA GLY A 211 -14.05 8.43 -30.39
C GLY A 211 -13.21 9.30 -29.44
N VAL A 212 -13.29 9.12 -28.12
CA VAL A 212 -12.47 9.84 -27.14
C VAL A 212 -11.24 9.02 -26.77
N LYS A 213 -10.05 9.63 -26.85
CA LYS A 213 -8.79 9.00 -26.48
C LYS A 213 -8.73 8.72 -24.98
N VAL A 214 -8.45 7.47 -24.60
CA VAL A 214 -8.28 7.06 -23.20
C VAL A 214 -6.86 7.37 -22.73
N VAL A 215 -6.74 7.97 -21.54
CA VAL A 215 -5.47 8.38 -20.92
C VAL A 215 -5.48 8.06 -19.42
N ASN A 216 -4.31 7.77 -18.83
CA ASN A 216 -4.11 7.49 -17.39
C ASN A 216 -5.09 6.45 -16.79
N GLN A 217 -5.43 5.42 -17.55
CA GLN A 217 -6.49 4.47 -17.18
C GLN A 217 -6.15 3.05 -17.62
N TRP A 218 -6.64 2.09 -16.83
CA TRP A 218 -6.67 0.70 -17.21
C TRP A 218 -7.86 0.42 -18.12
N ILE A 219 -7.63 -0.34 -19.19
CA ILE A 219 -8.70 -0.92 -20.02
C ILE A 219 -8.53 -2.43 -20.06
N PHE A 220 -9.65 -3.14 -20.07
CA PHE A 220 -9.70 -4.54 -20.42
C PHE A 220 -10.19 -4.65 -21.85
N ASP A 221 -9.41 -5.31 -22.70
CA ASP A 221 -9.81 -5.58 -24.07
C ASP A 221 -10.20 -7.04 -24.23
N VAL A 222 -11.47 -7.27 -24.56
CA VAL A 222 -12.07 -8.61 -24.72
C VAL A 222 -11.44 -9.36 -25.88
N GLN A 223 -11.05 -8.67 -26.96
CA GLN A 223 -10.44 -9.32 -28.13
C GLN A 223 -9.08 -9.93 -27.78
N TYR A 224 -8.32 -9.24 -26.94
CA TYR A 224 -7.00 -9.66 -26.49
C TYR A 224 -7.01 -10.43 -25.18
N ASN A 225 -8.18 -10.51 -24.51
CA ASN A 225 -8.37 -11.09 -23.19
C ASN A 225 -7.30 -10.63 -22.18
N SER A 226 -7.00 -9.33 -22.19
CA SER A 226 -5.90 -8.76 -21.40
C SER A 226 -6.21 -7.35 -20.94
N TYR A 227 -5.52 -6.94 -19.88
CA TYR A 227 -5.52 -5.58 -19.38
C TYR A 227 -4.37 -4.79 -19.98
N PHE A 228 -4.62 -3.52 -20.28
CA PHE A 228 -3.64 -2.54 -20.75
C PHE A 228 -3.75 -1.28 -19.91
N TYR A 229 -2.64 -0.59 -19.70
CA TYR A 229 -2.63 0.71 -19.03
C TYR A 229 -2.23 1.79 -20.02
N LEU A 230 -3.06 2.83 -20.17
CA LEU A 230 -2.80 3.98 -21.02
C LEU A 230 -2.13 5.08 -20.18
N ASP A 231 -1.01 5.61 -20.64
CA ASP A 231 -0.30 6.70 -19.98
C ASP A 231 -0.99 8.06 -20.19
N ALA A 232 -0.34 9.14 -19.71
CA ALA A 232 -0.85 10.51 -19.85
C ALA A 232 -0.91 10.99 -21.32
N SER A 233 -0.14 10.37 -22.21
CA SER A 233 -0.18 10.62 -23.66
C SER A 233 -1.25 9.79 -24.36
N GLY A 234 -1.90 8.87 -23.64
CA GLY A 234 -2.88 7.93 -24.16
C GLY A 234 -2.27 6.79 -24.97
N ASN A 235 -1.01 6.46 -24.72
CA ASN A 235 -0.35 5.29 -25.31
C ASN A 235 -0.32 4.15 -24.29
N PHE A 236 -0.45 2.91 -24.75
CA PHE A 236 -0.28 1.78 -23.84
C PHE A 236 1.16 1.71 -23.32
N VAL A 237 1.29 1.48 -22.01
CA VAL A 237 2.57 1.20 -21.35
C VAL A 237 2.99 -0.22 -21.69
N GLN A 238 4.29 -0.43 -21.93
CA GLN A 238 4.87 -1.74 -22.21
C GLN A 238 6.31 -1.82 -21.71
N ASN A 239 6.77 -3.03 -21.42
CA ASN A 239 8.06 -3.35 -20.81
C ASN A 239 8.35 -2.51 -19.56
N ALA A 240 7.31 -2.25 -18.77
CA ALA A 240 7.37 -1.36 -17.64
C ALA A 240 6.29 -1.69 -16.60
N TRP A 241 6.54 -1.25 -15.39
CA TRP A 241 5.60 -1.35 -14.28
C TRP A 241 4.58 -0.22 -14.31
N SER A 242 3.33 -0.55 -13.98
CA SER A 242 2.30 0.41 -13.58
C SER A 242 1.74 -0.03 -12.23
N GLY A 243 2.19 0.62 -11.16
CA GLY A 243 1.94 0.16 -9.80
C GLY A 243 2.52 -1.24 -9.57
N SER A 244 1.68 -2.20 -9.14
CA SER A 244 2.09 -3.59 -8.88
C SER A 244 2.01 -4.51 -10.09
N TYR A 245 1.69 -3.98 -11.27
CA TYR A 245 1.45 -4.76 -12.48
C TYR A 245 2.56 -4.52 -13.49
N TYR A 246 2.99 -5.58 -14.17
CA TYR A 246 3.96 -5.47 -15.26
C TYR A 246 3.26 -5.55 -16.61
N LEU A 247 3.49 -4.56 -17.48
CA LEU A 247 3.00 -4.55 -18.85
C LEU A 247 4.12 -5.09 -19.74
N LYS A 248 3.88 -6.21 -20.42
CA LYS A 248 4.84 -6.85 -21.33
C LYS A 248 4.93 -6.11 -22.66
N SER A 249 5.80 -6.59 -23.54
CA SER A 249 5.84 -6.14 -24.94
C SER A 249 4.44 -6.22 -25.57
N GLY A 250 4.04 -5.16 -26.26
CA GLY A 250 2.69 -5.02 -26.81
C GLY A 250 1.62 -4.56 -25.81
N GLY A 251 2.00 -4.28 -24.56
CA GLY A 251 1.15 -3.65 -23.54
C GLY A 251 0.26 -4.59 -22.72
N TYR A 252 0.36 -5.90 -22.96
CA TYR A 252 -0.39 -6.92 -22.23
C TYR A 252 0.06 -6.99 -20.77
N MET A 253 -0.87 -6.89 -19.83
CA MET A 253 -0.58 -7.14 -18.42
C MET A 253 -0.19 -8.61 -18.21
N ALA A 254 0.94 -8.83 -17.53
CA ALA A 254 1.39 -10.16 -17.15
C ALA A 254 0.49 -10.75 -16.04
N LYS A 255 0.16 -12.05 -16.15
CA LYS A 255 -0.66 -12.78 -15.17
C LYS A 255 -0.23 -14.24 -15.07
N SER A 256 -0.15 -14.78 -13.86
CA SER A 256 0.25 -16.16 -13.56
C SER A 256 1.56 -16.59 -14.23
N GLU A 257 2.52 -15.68 -14.36
CA GLU A 257 3.72 -15.89 -15.16
C GLU A 257 4.95 -15.22 -14.57
N TRP A 258 6.12 -15.74 -14.93
CA TRP A 258 7.41 -15.12 -14.61
C TRP A 258 7.78 -14.09 -15.67
N ILE A 259 8.30 -12.95 -15.22
CA ILE A 259 8.95 -11.97 -16.09
C ILE A 259 10.38 -11.72 -15.63
N TYR A 260 11.23 -11.33 -16.58
CA TYR A 260 12.54 -10.77 -16.28
C TYR A 260 12.51 -9.28 -16.64
N ASP A 261 12.80 -8.43 -15.66
CA ASP A 261 12.92 -6.99 -15.89
C ASP A 261 14.39 -6.62 -16.08
N ASN A 262 14.74 -6.19 -17.29
CA ASN A 262 16.10 -5.79 -17.65
C ASN A 262 16.59 -4.56 -16.88
N ASN A 263 15.71 -3.66 -16.47
CA ASN A 263 16.08 -2.46 -15.72
C ASN A 263 16.53 -2.81 -14.30
N TYR A 264 15.83 -3.75 -13.67
CA TYR A 264 16.15 -4.23 -12.31
C TYR A 264 17.07 -5.45 -12.29
N LYS A 265 17.35 -6.05 -13.45
CA LYS A 265 18.17 -7.26 -13.63
C LYS A 265 17.71 -8.41 -12.71
N SER A 266 16.40 -8.59 -12.63
CA SER A 266 15.80 -9.56 -11.71
C SER A 266 14.52 -10.18 -12.29
N TYR A 267 14.21 -11.37 -11.77
CA TYR A 267 12.96 -12.07 -12.05
C TYR A 267 11.88 -11.64 -11.05
N TYR A 268 10.65 -11.56 -11.55
CA TYR A 268 9.45 -11.32 -10.77
C TYR A 268 8.40 -12.35 -11.19
N TYR A 269 7.51 -12.71 -10.28
CA TYR A 269 6.36 -13.55 -10.58
C TYR A 269 5.08 -12.73 -10.45
N LEU A 270 4.26 -12.70 -11.49
CA LEU A 270 2.94 -12.07 -11.44
C LEU A 270 1.89 -13.13 -11.11
N THR A 271 1.09 -12.82 -10.09
CA THR A 271 0.01 -13.67 -9.57
C THR A 271 -1.14 -13.82 -10.56
N ALA A 272 -2.13 -14.64 -10.22
CA ALA A 272 -3.36 -14.79 -11.02
C ALA A 272 -4.18 -13.50 -11.11
N GLU A 273 -3.97 -12.58 -10.16
CA GLU A 273 -4.55 -11.25 -10.11
C GLU A 273 -3.71 -10.23 -10.92
N GLY A 274 -2.52 -10.62 -11.36
CA GLY A 274 -1.58 -9.82 -12.17
C GLY A 274 -0.61 -8.97 -11.36
N SER A 275 -0.82 -8.84 -10.05
CA SER A 275 0.12 -8.16 -9.17
C SER A 275 1.38 -9.00 -8.94
N TYR A 276 2.55 -8.38 -8.74
CA TYR A 276 3.76 -9.16 -8.43
C TYR A 276 3.69 -9.79 -7.04
N ALA A 277 4.16 -11.03 -6.94
CA ALA A 277 4.33 -11.75 -5.70
C ALA A 277 5.52 -11.20 -4.91
N ARG A 278 5.40 -11.15 -3.59
CA ARG A 278 6.45 -10.71 -2.65
C ARG A 278 6.25 -11.35 -1.29
N ASN A 279 7.33 -11.55 -0.55
CA ASN A 279 7.36 -12.33 0.69
C ASN A 279 6.62 -13.67 0.56
N ALA A 280 6.78 -14.32 -0.60
CA ALA A 280 5.96 -15.45 -1.00
C ALA A 280 6.73 -16.42 -1.88
N TRP A 281 6.34 -17.68 -1.80
CA TRP A 281 6.83 -18.74 -2.67
C TRP A 281 6.00 -18.81 -3.95
N ALA A 282 6.68 -18.92 -5.08
CA ALA A 282 6.09 -19.31 -6.36
C ALA A 282 6.75 -20.62 -6.80
N GLY A 283 6.14 -21.75 -6.45
CA GLY A 283 6.76 -23.06 -6.61
C GLY A 283 8.01 -23.20 -5.74
N SER A 284 9.17 -23.45 -6.35
CA SER A 284 10.45 -23.62 -5.64
C SER A 284 11.23 -22.32 -5.44
N TYR A 285 10.67 -21.18 -5.83
CA TYR A 285 11.35 -19.89 -5.83
C TYR A 285 10.73 -18.97 -4.78
N TYR A 286 11.53 -18.11 -4.17
CA TYR A 286 11.06 -17.12 -3.20
C TYR A 286 11.16 -15.71 -3.77
N LEU A 287 10.09 -14.94 -3.67
CA LEU A 287 10.04 -13.53 -4.02
C LEU A 287 10.20 -12.70 -2.75
N LYS A 288 11.19 -11.82 -2.71
CA LYS A 288 11.52 -10.96 -1.56
C LYS A 288 10.48 -9.86 -1.38
N SER A 289 10.67 -9.00 -0.37
CA SER A 289 9.75 -7.91 -0.05
C SER A 289 9.56 -6.90 -1.18
N ASP A 290 10.59 -6.70 -2.01
CA ASP A 290 10.58 -5.86 -3.21
C ASP A 290 10.11 -6.59 -4.47
N GLY A 291 9.65 -7.84 -4.34
CA GLY A 291 9.16 -8.68 -5.43
C GLY A 291 10.23 -9.39 -6.24
N LYS A 292 11.52 -9.09 -6.02
CA LYS A 292 12.61 -9.74 -6.73
C LYS A 292 12.76 -11.18 -6.28
N MET A 293 13.01 -12.07 -7.23
CA MET A 293 13.39 -13.45 -6.93
C MET A 293 14.73 -13.48 -6.18
N ALA A 294 14.75 -14.15 -5.03
CA ALA A 294 15.98 -14.41 -4.30
C ALA A 294 16.87 -15.38 -5.09
N LYS A 295 18.18 -15.11 -5.14
CA LYS A 295 19.14 -15.91 -5.90
C LYS A 295 20.51 -15.88 -5.22
N SER A 296 21.10 -17.06 -5.01
CA SER A 296 22.38 -17.23 -4.30
C SER A 296 22.42 -16.52 -2.94
N GLU A 297 21.36 -16.64 -2.15
CA GLU A 297 21.23 -15.92 -0.89
C GLU A 297 20.39 -16.69 0.13
N TRP A 298 20.64 -16.39 1.41
CA TRP A 298 19.79 -16.82 2.51
C TRP A 298 18.60 -15.89 2.66
N ILE A 299 17.42 -16.46 2.89
CA ILE A 299 16.23 -15.71 3.31
C ILE A 299 15.70 -16.28 4.61
N TYR A 300 14.98 -15.43 5.36
CA TYR A 300 14.16 -15.85 6.48
C TYR A 300 12.70 -15.70 6.10
N ASP A 301 11.94 -16.79 6.13
CA ASP A 301 10.50 -16.75 5.95
C ASP A 301 9.83 -16.74 7.32
N SER A 302 9.21 -15.59 7.65
CA SER A 302 8.53 -15.39 8.92
C SER A 302 7.29 -16.26 9.10
N SER A 303 6.63 -16.66 8.01
CA SER A 303 5.45 -17.53 8.06
C SER A 303 5.85 -18.95 8.48
N TYR A 304 7.02 -19.40 8.03
CA TYR A 304 7.56 -20.71 8.38
C TYR A 304 8.55 -20.71 9.53
N GLN A 305 8.87 -19.51 10.05
CA GLN A 305 9.83 -19.25 11.12
C GLN A 305 11.18 -19.95 10.89
N SER A 306 11.65 -19.94 9.64
CA SER A 306 12.82 -20.71 9.24
C SER A 306 13.64 -19.98 8.19
N TYR A 307 14.95 -20.23 8.24
CA TYR A 307 15.84 -19.88 7.16
C TYR A 307 15.75 -20.89 6.00
N TYR A 308 15.97 -20.37 4.80
CA TYR A 308 16.08 -21.10 3.54
C TYR A 308 17.25 -20.52 2.76
N TYR A 309 17.88 -21.35 1.92
CA TYR A 309 18.89 -20.87 0.97
C TYR A 309 18.38 -21.04 -0.46
N LEU A 310 18.40 -19.97 -1.25
CA LEU A 310 18.07 -20.02 -2.67
C LEU A 310 19.36 -20.15 -3.47
N THR A 311 19.40 -21.15 -4.35
CA THR A 311 20.57 -21.50 -5.16
C THR A 311 20.87 -20.45 -6.23
N SER A 312 21.95 -20.65 -6.99
CA SER A 312 22.23 -19.86 -8.19
C SER A 312 21.20 -20.01 -9.30
N GLU A 313 20.32 -20.99 -9.22
CA GLU A 313 19.18 -21.12 -10.15
C GLU A 313 17.91 -20.50 -9.57
N GLY A 314 17.96 -19.96 -8.35
CA GLY A 314 16.85 -19.33 -7.63
C GLY A 314 15.95 -20.30 -6.87
N SER A 315 16.02 -21.60 -7.16
CA SER A 315 15.26 -22.62 -6.43
C SER A 315 15.85 -22.84 -5.03
N TYR A 316 15.01 -23.19 -4.05
CA TYR A 316 15.51 -23.47 -2.69
C TYR A 316 16.34 -24.76 -2.64
N ALA A 317 17.42 -24.72 -1.87
CA ALA A 317 18.26 -25.87 -1.56
C ALA A 317 17.54 -26.79 -0.57
N ARG A 318 17.68 -28.10 -0.76
CA ARG A 318 17.09 -29.14 0.11
C ARG A 318 17.93 -30.40 0.11
N ASN A 319 17.87 -31.16 1.20
CA ASN A 319 18.68 -32.37 1.43
C ASN A 319 20.17 -32.14 1.17
N THR A 320 20.70 -30.98 1.55
CA THR A 320 22.07 -30.60 1.22
C THR A 320 22.65 -29.61 2.23
N TRP A 321 23.97 -29.55 2.28
CA TRP A 321 24.72 -28.56 3.05
C TRP A 321 24.98 -27.30 2.22
N VAL A 322 24.89 -26.14 2.87
CA VAL A 322 25.33 -24.84 2.35
C VAL A 322 26.24 -24.22 3.41
N GLY A 323 27.56 -24.30 3.17
CA GLY A 323 28.54 -23.99 4.21
C GLY A 323 28.39 -24.95 5.40
N ASP A 324 28.31 -24.40 6.61
CA ASP A 324 28.15 -25.17 7.86
C ASP A 324 26.68 -25.44 8.23
N TYR A 325 25.72 -25.21 7.32
CA TYR A 325 24.28 -25.31 7.60
C TYR A 325 23.61 -26.35 6.71
N TYR A 326 22.74 -27.18 7.28
CA TYR A 326 22.01 -28.21 6.54
C TYR A 326 20.57 -27.77 6.21
N LEU A 327 20.15 -27.94 4.96
CA LEU A 327 18.80 -27.66 4.49
C LEU A 327 18.05 -28.99 4.36
N LYS A 328 16.94 -29.13 5.11
CA LYS A 328 16.11 -30.33 5.16
C LYS A 328 15.36 -30.58 3.85
N SER A 329 14.64 -31.69 3.76
CA SER A 329 13.87 -32.08 2.57
C SER A 329 12.82 -31.06 2.11
N ASN A 330 12.29 -30.27 3.05
CA ASN A 330 11.36 -29.17 2.80
C ASN A 330 12.06 -27.80 2.66
N GLY A 331 13.39 -27.77 2.57
CA GLY A 331 14.20 -26.56 2.40
C GLY A 331 14.48 -25.79 3.69
N LYS A 332 13.85 -26.12 4.82
CA LYS A 332 14.11 -25.45 6.09
C LYS A 332 15.52 -25.76 6.59
N MET A 333 16.22 -24.76 7.09
CA MET A 333 17.48 -24.96 7.80
C MET A 333 17.24 -25.82 9.06
N ALA A 334 18.12 -26.80 9.28
CA ALA A 334 18.12 -27.61 10.49
C ALA A 334 18.66 -26.79 11.67
N VAL A 335 18.05 -26.92 12.84
CA VAL A 335 18.47 -26.22 14.08
C VAL A 335 18.29 -27.14 15.27
N ASN A 336 19.31 -27.24 16.11
CA ASN A 336 19.32 -28.03 17.34
C ASN A 336 18.85 -29.49 17.14
N GLU A 337 19.31 -30.12 16.07
CA GLU A 337 18.88 -31.46 15.66
C GLU A 337 20.03 -32.24 15.01
N ARG A 338 19.83 -33.55 14.84
CA ARG A 338 20.74 -34.41 14.09
C ARG A 338 20.29 -34.50 12.64
N THR A 339 21.20 -34.23 11.70
CA THR A 339 20.93 -34.31 10.26
C THR A 339 20.78 -35.76 9.80
N PRO A 340 20.08 -36.03 8.67
CA PRO A 340 19.88 -37.40 8.16
C PRO A 340 21.17 -38.17 7.85
N ASP A 341 22.26 -37.47 7.54
CA ASP A 341 23.61 -38.01 7.31
C ASP A 341 24.43 -38.14 8.60
N GLY A 342 23.84 -37.87 9.76
CA GLY A 342 24.36 -38.25 11.07
C GLY A 342 25.14 -37.17 11.82
N TYR A 343 25.23 -35.94 11.32
CA TYR A 343 25.91 -34.81 11.97
C TYR A 343 24.97 -34.05 12.92
N GLN A 344 25.54 -33.39 13.94
CA GLN A 344 24.77 -32.58 14.89
C GLN A 344 24.91 -31.10 14.55
N VAL A 345 23.80 -30.35 14.51
CA VAL A 345 23.80 -28.89 14.42
C VAL A 345 23.37 -28.25 15.73
N ASP A 346 23.94 -27.10 16.08
CA ASP A 346 23.65 -26.37 17.31
C ASP A 346 22.37 -25.51 17.22
N SER A 347 22.09 -24.71 18.25
CA SER A 347 20.92 -23.82 18.32
C SER A 347 20.94 -22.66 17.31
N SER A 348 22.08 -22.38 16.68
CA SER A 348 22.18 -21.46 15.54
C SER A 348 22.01 -22.16 14.19
N GLY A 349 21.96 -23.51 14.19
CA GLY A 349 21.92 -24.37 13.01
C GLY A 349 23.29 -24.67 12.42
N LYS A 350 24.38 -24.26 13.08
CA LYS A 350 25.73 -24.50 12.61
C LYS A 350 26.18 -25.91 12.98
N TRP A 351 26.88 -26.58 12.07
CA TRP A 351 27.48 -27.89 12.32
C TRP A 351 28.48 -27.83 13.49
N VAL A 352 28.30 -28.74 14.46
CA VAL A 352 29.23 -29.00 15.55
C VAL A 352 30.22 -30.08 15.10
N LYS A 353 31.49 -29.68 14.94
CA LYS A 353 32.59 -30.57 14.54
C LYS A 353 33.05 -31.49 15.66
#